data_AF-A0A485NJZ9-F1
#
_entry.id   AF-A0A485NJZ9-F1
#
_cell.length_a   1.000
_cell.length_b   1.000
_cell.length_c   1.000
_cell.angle_alpha   90.00
_cell.angle_beta   90.00
_cell.angle_gamma   90.00
#
_symmetry.space_group_name_H-M   'P 1'
#
loop_
_entity.id
_entity.type
_entity.pdbx_description
1 polymer ?
#
loop_
_entity_poly.entity_id
_entity_poly.type
_entity_poly.pdbx_seq_one_letter_code
_entity_poly.pdbx_strand_id
1 'polypeptide(L)'
;SKDQKSIHHSNQRCKRDGLRAVKNVTHDGCVVPDAGEMEVAVAESLIKYKPSVKGRVQLGVQALADVLLIIPKVLAQNSGFDLQETLVKVQAE
;
A
#
# COMPACT_ATOMS: atom_id res chain seq x y z
N SER A 1 0.52 35.57 8.44
CA SER A 1 1.80 35.19 9.10
C SER A 1 1.82 33.77 9.68
N LYS A 2 0.67 33.15 10.02
CA LYS A 2 0.63 31.73 10.44
C LYS A 2 0.88 30.75 9.27
N ASP A 3 0.41 31.05 8.06
CA ASP A 3 0.57 30.18 6.90
C ASP A 3 2.02 30.05 6.42
N GLN A 4 2.78 31.15 6.40
CA GLN A 4 4.21 31.13 6.05
C GLN A 4 5.06 30.28 7.01
N LYS A 5 4.75 30.29 8.32
CA LYS A 5 5.42 29.40 9.28
C LYS A 5 5.05 27.93 9.09
N SER A 6 3.79 27.64 8.76
CA SER A 6 3.33 26.28 8.46
C SER A 6 4.05 25.69 7.24
N ILE A 7 4.18 26.47 6.17
CA ILE A 7 4.89 26.10 4.94
C ILE A 7 6.39 25.88 5.21
N HIS A 8 7.00 26.70 6.07
CA HIS A 8 8.40 26.51 6.43
C HIS A 8 8.62 25.19 7.18
N HIS A 9 7.73 24.83 8.12
CA HIS A 9 7.80 23.57 8.85
C HIS A 9 7.49 22.34 7.99
N SER A 10 6.54 22.42 7.05
CA SER A 10 6.27 21.31 6.12
C SER A 10 7.46 21.03 5.20
N ASN A 11 8.12 22.07 4.68
CA ASN A 11 9.31 21.93 3.84
C ASN A 11 10.49 21.29 4.59
N GLN A 12 10.72 21.67 5.84
CA GLN A 12 11.77 21.05 6.65
C GLN A 12 11.47 19.56 6.92
N ARG A 13 10.20 19.22 7.17
CA ARG A 13 9.77 17.82 7.35
C ARG A 13 9.96 17.00 6.08
N CYS A 14 9.46 17.48 4.94
CA CYS A 14 9.59 16.79 3.65
C CYS A 14 11.07 16.50 3.29
N LYS A 15 11.97 17.47 3.50
CA LYS A 15 13.42 17.26 3.28
C LYS A 15 14.00 16.19 4.18
N ARG A 16 13.65 16.21 5.47
CA ARG A 16 14.13 15.23 6.45
C ARG A 16 13.60 13.84 6.15
N ASP A 17 12.34 13.72 5.73
CA ASP A 17 11.69 12.45 5.44
C ASP A 17 12.27 11.83 4.17
N GLY A 18 12.53 12.63 3.13
CA GLY A 18 13.24 12.18 1.92
C GLY A 18 14.67 11.70 2.20
N LEU A 19 15.45 12.44 3.01
CA LEU A 19 16.79 12.00 3.42
C LEU A 19 16.77 10.69 4.21
N ARG A 20 15.74 10.48 5.03
CA ARG A 20 15.56 9.21 5.77
C ARG A 20 15.19 8.06 4.84
N ALA A 21 14.33 8.28 3.85
CA ALA A 21 13.98 7.26 2.87
C ALA A 21 15.23 6.75 2.12
N VAL A 22 16.08 7.66 1.62
CA VAL A 22 17.32 7.29 0.92
C VAL A 22 18.28 6.53 1.83
N LYS A 23 18.39 6.96 3.09
CA LYS A 23 19.22 6.26 4.08
C LYS A 23 18.74 4.83 4.31
N ASN A 24 17.42 4.62 4.43
CA ASN A 24 16.83 3.30 4.63
C ASN A 24 17.08 2.40 3.42
N VAL A 25 16.89 2.91 2.20
CA VAL A 25 17.19 2.17 0.95
C VAL A 25 18.65 1.74 0.90
N THR A 26 19.57 2.63 1.30
CA THR A 26 21.01 2.32 1.32
C THR A 26 21.38 1.26 2.37
N HIS A 27 20.63 1.18 3.47
CA HIS A 27 20.89 0.24 4.56
C HIS A 27 20.27 -1.14 4.30
N ASP A 28 19.05 -1.18 3.76
CA ASP A 28 18.27 -2.42 3.62
C ASP A 28 18.51 -3.12 2.28
N GLY A 29 19.06 -2.42 1.28
CA GLY A 29 19.50 -3.01 -0.01
C GLY A 29 18.38 -3.53 -0.93
N CYS A 30 17.14 -3.57 -0.45
CA CYS A 30 15.96 -3.98 -1.18
C CYS A 30 14.92 -2.85 -1.19
N VAL A 31 14.36 -2.56 -2.36
CA VAL A 31 13.24 -1.63 -2.52
C VAL A 31 12.02 -2.45 -2.89
N VAL A 32 10.97 -2.36 -2.08
CA VAL A 32 9.68 -2.96 -2.40
C VAL A 32 8.93 -1.99 -3.31
N PRO A 33 8.23 -2.45 -4.36
CA PRO A 33 7.37 -1.59 -5.16
C PRO A 33 6.33 -0.90 -4.25
N ASP A 34 6.35 0.43 -4.30
CA ASP A 34 5.43 1.28 -3.57
C ASP A 34 4.30 1.71 -4.52
N ALA A 35 3.10 1.99 -3.96
CA ALA A 35 1.81 2.20 -4.65
C ALA A 35 0.81 1.02 -4.64
N GLY A 36 0.91 0.09 -3.68
CA GLY A 36 -0.14 -0.91 -3.46
C GLY A 36 0.07 -2.24 -4.17
N GLU A 37 1.12 -2.38 -4.99
CA GLU A 37 1.43 -3.61 -5.73
C GLU A 37 1.82 -4.76 -4.79
N MET A 38 2.56 -4.45 -3.72
CA MET A 38 2.92 -5.44 -2.70
C MET A 38 1.68 -6.02 -2.00
N GLU A 39 0.76 -5.16 -1.58
CA GLU A 39 -0.48 -5.54 -0.89
C GLU A 39 -1.33 -6.49 -1.74
N VAL A 40 -1.31 -6.27 -3.05
CA VAL A 40 -2.06 -7.04 -4.04
C VAL A 40 -1.41 -8.40 -4.24
N ALA A 41 -0.10 -8.44 -4.46
CA ALA A 41 0.65 -9.70 -4.57
C ALA A 41 0.51 -10.57 -3.31
N VAL A 42 0.47 -9.95 -2.14
CA VAL A 42 0.21 -10.64 -0.87
C VAL A 42 -1.25 -11.13 -0.80
N ALA A 43 -2.24 -10.30 -1.17
CA ALA A 43 -3.64 -10.70 -1.20
C ALA A 43 -3.88 -11.90 -2.14
N GLU A 44 -3.26 -11.89 -3.33
CA GLU A 44 -3.30 -13.02 -4.24
C GLU A 44 -2.68 -14.29 -3.66
N SER A 45 -1.51 -14.14 -3.03
CA SER A 45 -0.80 -15.26 -2.41
C SER A 45 -1.63 -15.88 -1.27
N LEU A 46 -2.34 -15.05 -0.51
CA LEU A 46 -3.28 -15.49 0.53
C LEU A 46 -4.51 -16.21 -0.05
N ILE A 47 -5.05 -15.74 -1.18
CA ILE A 47 -6.14 -16.43 -1.90
C ILE A 47 -5.68 -17.79 -2.44
N LYS A 48 -4.47 -17.86 -3.01
CA LYS A 48 -3.85 -19.12 -3.47
C LYS A 48 -3.54 -20.06 -2.30
N TYR A 49 -3.27 -19.52 -1.11
CA TYR A 49 -3.03 -20.29 0.13
C TYR A 49 -4.31 -20.78 0.82
N LYS A 50 -5.45 -20.12 0.61
CA LYS A 50 -6.78 -20.49 1.13
C LYS A 50 -7.14 -21.98 1.03
N PRO A 51 -6.95 -22.70 -0.11
CA PRO A 51 -7.23 -24.13 -0.19
C PRO A 51 -6.34 -25.00 0.71
N SER A 52 -5.17 -24.51 1.11
CA SER A 52 -4.27 -25.22 2.03
C SER A 52 -4.71 -25.13 3.50
N VAL A 53 -5.57 -24.19 3.85
CA VAL A 53 -6.06 -23.97 5.22
C VAL A 53 -7.43 -24.61 5.35
N LYS A 54 -7.73 -25.31 6.45
CA LYS A 54 -9.04 -25.97 6.66
C LYS A 54 -9.85 -25.28 7.76
N GLY A 55 -11.18 -25.26 7.61
CA GLY A 55 -12.12 -24.83 8.65
C GLY A 55 -12.27 -23.30 8.79
N ARG A 56 -12.60 -22.83 10.00
CA ARG A 56 -12.95 -21.41 10.28
C ARG A 56 -11.84 -20.42 9.93
N VAL A 57 -10.59 -20.87 9.86
CA VAL A 57 -9.43 -20.03 9.53
C VAL A 57 -9.46 -19.56 8.07
N GLN A 58 -10.11 -20.31 7.16
CA GLN A 58 -10.28 -19.87 5.76
C GLN A 58 -11.03 -18.54 5.64
N LEU A 59 -12.02 -18.30 6.50
CA LEU A 59 -12.76 -17.03 6.54
C LEU A 59 -11.88 -15.87 7.03
N GLY A 60 -10.98 -16.15 7.97
CA GLY A 60 -10.00 -15.17 8.43
C GLY A 60 -8.96 -14.82 7.36
N VAL A 61 -8.48 -15.81 6.62
CA VAL A 61 -7.55 -15.59 5.49
C VAL A 61 -8.23 -14.78 4.38
N GLN A 62 -9.50 -15.07 4.08
CA GLN A 62 -10.27 -14.28 3.11
C GLN A 62 -10.45 -12.84 3.58
N ALA A 63 -10.87 -12.62 4.83
CA ALA A 63 -11.05 -11.28 5.38
C ALA A 63 -9.73 -10.49 5.39
N LEU A 64 -8.60 -11.15 5.65
CA LEU A 64 -7.28 -10.52 5.59
C LEU A 64 -6.92 -10.09 4.15
N ALA A 65 -7.13 -10.96 3.17
CA ALA A 65 -6.89 -10.64 1.76
C ALA A 65 -7.76 -9.45 1.31
N ASP A 66 -9.03 -9.41 1.74
CA ASP A 66 -9.95 -8.31 1.40
C ASP A 66 -9.55 -6.98 2.05
N VAL A 67 -9.00 -7.01 3.27
CA VAL A 67 -8.50 -5.82 3.98
C VAL A 67 -7.23 -5.27 3.33
N LEU A 68 -6.34 -6.11 2.82
CA LEU A 68 -5.13 -5.64 2.13
C LEU A 68 -5.46 -4.80 0.90
N LEU A 69 -6.55 -5.12 0.20
CA LEU A 69 -7.01 -4.36 -0.97
C LEU A 69 -7.61 -2.98 -0.61
N ILE A 70 -7.79 -2.62 0.66
CA ILE A 70 -8.25 -1.26 1.04
C ILE A 70 -7.20 -0.20 0.73
N ILE A 71 -5.91 -0.50 0.91
CA ILE A 71 -4.81 0.45 0.67
C ILE A 71 -4.81 0.94 -0.79
N PRO A 72 -4.74 0.06 -1.81
CA PRO A 72 -4.77 0.51 -3.20
C PRO A 72 -6.11 1.16 -3.58
N LYS A 73 -7.24 0.73 -3.01
CA LYS A 73 -8.55 1.39 -3.23
C LYS A 73 -8.55 2.84 -2.76
N VAL A 74 -8.04 3.11 -1.57
CA VAL A 74 -7.99 4.46 -1.00
C VAL A 74 -7.01 5.33 -1.79
N LEU A 75 -5.87 4.79 -2.21
CA LEU A 75 -4.92 5.50 -3.08
C LEU A 75 -5.52 5.86 -4.44
N ALA A 76 -6.22 4.93 -5.07
CA ALA A 76 -6.91 5.15 -6.34
C ALA A 76 -8.01 6.21 -6.21
N GLN A 77 -8.84 6.11 -5.17
CA GLN A 77 -9.89 7.07 -4.88
C GLN A 77 -9.33 8.47 -4.59
N ASN A 78 -8.26 8.57 -3.80
CA ASN A 78 -7.59 9.84 -3.53
C ASN A 78 -6.96 10.46 -4.78
N SER A 79 -6.58 9.63 -5.75
CA SER A 79 -6.00 10.06 -7.02
C SER A 79 -7.05 10.33 -8.11
N GLY A 80 -8.34 10.16 -7.79
CA GLY A 80 -9.46 10.39 -8.71
C GLY A 80 -9.68 9.28 -9.74
N PHE A 81 -9.09 8.10 -9.55
CA PHE A 81 -9.32 6.94 -10.42
C PHE A 81 -10.61 6.21 -10.04
N ASP A 82 -11.23 5.55 -11.03
CA ASP A 82 -12.38 4.68 -10.80
C ASP A 82 -11.94 3.42 -10.05
N LEU A 83 -12.60 3.18 -8.91
CA LEU A 83 -12.35 2.03 -8.04
C LEU A 83 -12.52 0.71 -8.77
N GLN A 84 -13.48 0.61 -9.70
CA GLN A 84 -13.71 -0.65 -10.43
C GLN A 84 -12.58 -0.92 -11.42
N GLU A 85 -12.17 0.10 -12.17
CA GLU A 85 -11.12 -0.05 -13.18
C GLU A 85 -9.76 -0.35 -12.54
N THR A 86 -9.48 0.27 -11.40
CA THR A 86 -8.25 0.03 -10.64
C THR A 86 -8.24 -1.37 -10.05
N LEU A 87 -9.36 -1.84 -9.48
CA LEU A 87 -9.43 -3.21 -8.95
C LEU A 87 -9.26 -4.27 -10.03
N VAL A 88 -9.85 -4.06 -11.21
CA VAL A 88 -9.70 -4.99 -12.33
C VAL A 88 -8.27 -5.00 -12.84
N LYS A 89 -7.61 -3.84 -13.02
CA LYS A 89 -6.21 -3.77 -13.45
C LYS A 89 -5.27 -4.45 -12.45
N VAL A 90 -5.54 -4.26 -11.17
CA VAL A 90 -4.72 -4.77 -10.07
C VAL A 90 -4.95 -6.27 -9.81
N GLN A 91 -6.11 -6.82 -10.15
CA GLN A 91 -6.38 -8.27 -10.06
C GLN A 91 -6.11 -9.05 -11.36
N ALA A 92 -5.88 -8.35 -12.47
CA ALA A 92 -5.68 -8.96 -13.79
C ALA A 92 -4.20 -9.11 -14.19
N GLU A 93 -3.27 -8.59 -13.39
CA GLU A 93 -1.84 -8.87 -13.47
C GLU A 93 -1.44 -9.94 -12.44
#